data_AF-U9VTB0-F1
#
_entry.id   AF-U9VTB0-F1
#
_cell.length_a   1.000
_cell.length_b   1.000
_cell.length_c   1.000
_cell.angle_alpha   90.00
_cell.angle_beta   90.00
_cell.angle_gamma   90.00
#
_symmetry.space_group_name_H-M   'P 1'
#
loop_
_entity.id
_entity.type
_entity.pdbx_description
1 polymer ?
#
loop_
_entity_poly.entity_id
_entity_poly.type
_entity_poly.pdbx_seq_one_letter_code
_entity_poly.pdbx_strand_id
1 'polypeptide(L)' 'MSSIEFNERLMILIICAIPFAALLYCGLVFAIVLTVPAAKTYPLLFGGIFALIPLVTGAAIWIGPGRNASNDSAQ' A
#
# COMPACT_ATOMS: atom_id res chain seq x y z
N MET A 1 22.59 8.00 20.60
CA MET A 1 21.12 7.83 20.49
C MET A 1 20.89 6.52 19.78
N SER A 2 20.45 5.53 20.55
CA SER A 2 20.49 4.11 20.23
C SER A 2 19.46 3.79 19.14
N SER A 3 19.80 2.85 18.26
CA SER A 3 18.97 2.40 17.13
C SER A 3 17.51 2.02 17.46
N ILE A 4 17.19 1.88 18.75
CA ILE A 4 15.85 1.58 19.28
C ILE A 4 14.91 2.78 19.11
N GLU A 5 15.33 4.01 19.46
CA GLU A 5 14.48 5.20 19.36
C GLU A 5 14.13 5.55 17.89
N PHE A 6 15.06 5.25 16.97
CA PHE A 6 14.83 5.37 15.53
C PHE A 6 13.76 4.39 15.04
N ASN A 7 13.79 3.13 15.49
CA ASN A 7 12.83 2.10 15.11
C ASN A 7 11.43 2.39 15.65
N GLU A 8 11.31 2.90 16.89
CA GLU A 8 10.04 3.31 17.48
C GLU A 8 9.39 4.45 16.67
N ARG A 9 10.17 5.46 16.28
CA ARG A 9 9.67 6.54 15.41
C ARG A 9 9.28 6.03 14.02
N LEU A 10 10.02 5.09 13.47
CA LEU A 10 9.70 4.46 12.19
C LEU A 10 8.38 3.66 12.28
N MET A 11 8.17 2.89 13.34
CA MET A 11 6.90 2.21 13.61
C MET A 11 5.72 3.19 13.66
N ILE A 12 5.86 4.29 14.42
CA ILE A 12 4.83 5.31 14.55
C ILE A 12 4.53 5.95 13.18
N LEU A 13 5.58 6.25 12.40
CA LEU A 13 5.43 6.78 11.05
C LEU A 13 4.73 5.80 10.11
N ILE A 14 5.04 4.51 10.15
CA ILE A 14 4.38 3.49 9.33
C ILE A 14 2.90 3.35 9.72
N ILE A 15 2.61 3.31 11.02
CA ILE A 15 1.25 3.23 11.57
C ILE A 15 0.40 4.42 11.15
N CYS A 16 0.97 5.62 11.03
CA CYS A 16 0.27 6.80 10.51
C CYS A 16 0.28 6.88 8.99
N ALA A 17 1.36 6.46 8.32
CA ALA A 17 1.52 6.58 6.88
C ALA A 17 0.61 5.60 6.12
N ILE A 18 0.39 4.39 6.63
CA ILE A 18 -0.51 3.41 6.02
C ILE A 18 -1.96 3.94 5.90
N PRO A 19 -2.63 4.39 6.98
CA PRO A 19 -3.99 4.92 6.87
C PRO A 19 -4.04 6.22 6.07
N PHE A 20 -2.99 7.05 6.14
CA PHE A 20 -2.93 8.28 5.36
C PHE A 20 -2.80 7.99 3.86
N ALA A 21 -1.98 7.02 3.47
CA ALA A 21 -1.87 6.56 2.09
C ALA A 21 -3.20 5.96 1.59
N ALA A 22 -3.90 5.19 2.43
CA ALA A 22 -5.22 4.66 2.10
C ALA A 22 -6.26 5.78 1.89
N LEU A 23 -6.25 6.81 2.75
CA LEU A 23 -7.13 7.98 2.60
C LEU A 23 -6.84 8.77 1.33
N LEU A 24 -5.56 9.03 1.03
CA LEU A 24 -5.15 9.69 -0.21
C LEU A 24 -5.56 8.88 -1.44
N TYR A 25 -5.39 7.56 -1.39
CA TYR A 25 -5.79 6.66 -2.45
C TYR A 25 -7.30 6.74 -2.69
N CYS A 26 -8.11 6.52 -1.66
CA CYS A 26 -9.58 6.64 -1.76
C CYS A 26 -10.03 8.01 -2.28
N GLY A 27 -9.45 9.09 -1.77
CA GLY A 27 -9.76 10.45 -2.21
C GLY A 27 -9.39 10.69 -3.68
N LEU A 28 -8.24 10.18 -4.13
CA LEU A 28 -7.79 10.29 -5.51
C LEU A 28 -8.78 9.58 -6.46
N VAL A 29 -9.28 8.39 -6.12
CA VAL A 29 -10.26 7.75 -7.00
C VAL A 29 -11.59 8.44 -7.01
N PHE A 30 -12.03 8.95 -5.86
CA PHE A 30 -13.26 9.71 -5.82
C PHE A 30 -13.15 10.96 -6.70
N ALA A 31 -12.02 11.65 -6.66
CA ALA A 31 -11.73 12.79 -7.52
C ALA A 31 -11.72 12.39 -9.01
N ILE A 32 -11.09 11.27 -9.38
CA ILE A 32 -11.07 10.76 -10.76
C ILE A 32 -12.48 10.42 -11.25
N VAL A 33 -13.31 9.78 -10.43
CA VAL A 33 -14.70 9.44 -10.77
C VAL A 33 -15.56 10.70 -10.98
N LEU A 34 -15.29 11.76 -10.22
CA LEU A 34 -16.01 13.03 -10.34
C LEU A 34 -15.56 13.87 -11.53
N THR A 35 -14.26 13.89 -11.84
CA THR A 35 -13.68 14.74 -12.90
C THR A 35 -13.65 14.09 -14.27
N VAL A 36 -13.50 12.76 -14.36
CA VAL A 36 -13.33 12.06 -15.63
C VAL A 36 -14.66 11.45 -16.09
N PRO A 37 -15.27 11.94 -17.19
CA PRO A 37 -16.51 11.37 -17.70
C PRO A 37 -16.35 9.93 -18.18
N ALA A 38 -15.15 9.52 -18.61
CA ALA A 38 -14.84 8.14 -18.96
C ALA A 38 -14.93 7.17 -17.77
N ALA A 39 -14.75 7.64 -16.53
CA ALA A 39 -14.95 6.84 -15.33
C ALA A 39 -16.44 6.51 -15.10
N LYS A 40 -17.36 7.39 -15.56
CA LYS A 40 -18.80 7.08 -15.62
C LYS A 40 -19.16 6.13 -16.76
N THR A 41 -18.42 6.16 -17.86
CA THR A 41 -18.65 5.28 -19.01
C THR A 41 -18.22 3.84 -18.72
N TYR A 42 -17.13 3.63 -17.97
CA TYR A 42 -16.61 2.30 -17.65
C TYR A 42 -16.37 2.12 -16.13
N PRO A 43 -17.42 2.18 -15.30
CA PRO A 43 -17.29 2.14 -13.85
C PRO A 43 -16.72 0.82 -13.34
N LEU A 44 -17.05 -0.31 -13.99
CA LEU A 44 -16.51 -1.62 -13.64
C LEU A 44 -15.00 -1.73 -13.89
N LEU A 45 -14.50 -1.11 -14.96
CA LEU A 45 -13.11 -1.23 -15.37
C LEU A 45 -12.22 -0.35 -14.48
N PHE A 46 -12.68 0.86 -14.17
CA PHE A 46 -12.04 1.74 -13.20
C PHE A 46 -12.07 1.18 -11.78
N GLY A 47 -13.23 0.70 -11.32
CA GLY A 47 -13.36 0.06 -10.01
C GLY A 47 -12.53 -1.22 -9.90
N GLY A 48 -12.46 -2.02 -10.97
CA GLY A 48 -11.67 -3.24 -11.04
C GLY A 48 -10.18 -2.99 -10.89
N ILE A 49 -9.62 -2.02 -11.63
CA ILE A 49 -8.22 -1.61 -11.48
C ILE A 49 -7.97 -1.11 -10.05
N PHE A 50 -8.92 -0.36 -9.50
CA PHE A 50 -8.78 0.21 -8.16
C PHE A 50 -8.88 -0.82 -7.04
N ALA A 51 -9.63 -1.90 -7.23
CA ALA A 51 -9.69 -3.04 -6.33
C ALA A 51 -8.45 -3.95 -6.46
N LEU A 52 -7.84 -3.98 -7.64
CA LEU A 52 -6.67 -4.80 -7.92
C LEU A 52 -5.42 -4.28 -7.20
N ILE A 53 -5.30 -2.96 -6.99
CA ILE A 53 -4.16 -2.35 -6.27
C ILE A 53 -4.08 -2.81 -4.80
N PRO A 54 -5.12 -2.69 -3.95
CA PRO A 54 -5.07 -3.21 -2.58
C PRO A 54 -5.00 -4.74 -2.56
N LEU A 55 -5.56 -5.43 -3.56
CA LEU A 55 -5.43 -6.89 -3.69
C LEU A 55 -3.96 -7.30 -3.94
N VAL A 56 -3.28 -6.65 -4.89
CA VAL A 56 -1.86 -6.91 -5.22
C VAL A 56 -0.95 -6.46 -4.08
N THR A 57 -1.26 -5.34 -3.44
CA THR A 57 -0.52 -4.86 -2.26
C THR A 57 -0.66 -5.85 -1.10
N GLY A 58 -1.88 -6.28 -0.81
CA GLY A 58 -2.16 -7.31 0.19
C GLY A 58 -1.49 -8.63 -0.14
N ALA A 59 -1.54 -9.07 -1.41
CA ALA A 59 -0.85 -10.26 -1.88
C ALA A 59 0.68 -10.13 -1.75
N ALA A 60 1.27 -9.00 -2.12
CA ALA A 60 2.71 -8.75 -1.99
C ALA A 60 3.17 -8.75 -0.53
N ILE A 61 2.36 -8.20 0.39
CA ILE A 61 2.62 -8.26 1.83
C ILE A 61 2.46 -9.71 2.34
N TRP A 62 1.44 -10.43 1.85
CA TRP A 62 1.13 -11.80 2.25
C TRP A 62 2.18 -12.82 1.81
N ILE A 63 2.77 -12.61 0.64
CA ILE A 63 3.84 -13.48 0.13
C ILE A 63 5.08 -13.43 1.03
N GLY A 64 5.22 -12.40 1.87
CA GLY A 64 6.27 -12.27 2.87
C GLY A 64 7.68 -12.28 2.25
N PRO A 65 8.71 -11.91 3.01
CA PRO A 65 10.11 -12.16 2.61
C PRO A 65 10.43 -13.65 2.75
N GLY A 66 9.65 -14.53 2.11
CA GLY A 66 9.73 -15.96 2.28
C GLY A 66 10.66 -16.65 1.27
N ARG A 67 11.83 -16.10 0.92
CA ARG A 67 12.73 -16.83 0.01
C ARG A 67 14.26 -16.81 0.23
N ASN A 68 14.89 -15.84 0.90
CA ASN A 68 16.38 -15.76 0.86
C ASN A 68 17.12 -15.49 2.19
N ALA A 69 16.49 -15.59 3.37
CA ALA A 69 17.18 -15.40 4.65
C ALA A 69 17.85 -16.67 5.22
N SER A 70 18.02 -17.74 4.44
CA SER A 70 18.70 -18.97 4.86
C SER A 70 20.18 -19.04 4.44
N ASN A 71 20.76 -17.95 3.94
CA ASN A 71 22.16 -17.90 3.48
C ASN A 71 23.02 -16.85 4.22
N ASP A 72 22.63 -16.45 5.43
CA ASP A 72 23.44 -15.62 6.33
C ASP A 72 23.83 -16.37 7.62
N SER A 73 23.76 -17.71 7.59
CA SER A 73 24.26 -18.60 8.66
C SER A 73 25.79 -18.78 8.61
N ALA A 74 26.52 -17.96 7.85
CA ALA A 74 27.94 -18.15 7.59
C ALA A 74 28.70 -16.82 7.42
N GLN A 75 28.63 -15.93 8.40
CA GLN A 75 29.74 -15.01 8.70
C GLN A 75 29.75 -14.57 10.16
#